data_AF-A0A4Q1RPY5-F1
#
_entry.id   AF-A0A4Q1RPY5-F1
#
_cell.length_a   1.000
_cell.length_b   1.000
_cell.length_c   1.000
_cell.angle_alpha   90.00
_cell.angle_beta   90.00
_cell.angle_gamma   90.00
#
_symmetry.space_group_name_H-M   'P 1'
#
loop_
_entity.id
_entity.type
_entity.pdbx_description
1 polymer ?
#
loop_
_entity_poly.entity_id
_entity_poly.type
_entity_poly.pdbx_seq_one_letter_code
_entity_poly.pdbx_strand_id
1 'polypeptide(L)'
;MSRGEPGPAPLDELVARLTAAGVPADARGMADALWLAQWITPQEQAGDTGDTGPPAADPAHRTDPATFRVGPAVSPGSPHADAAPAGRADGSGDGTDTGPEESEPPPSTLRDSARHRVAELLPALDERVVDRDPRRLGEIAVPIASAFPGLLPLQRALRPIQRYRPPVAPVRRKLDEPATAELSAHAEMIIPVLRGVHRRAAALRLLMDGSSSMAVWEQMLHDLRQVCERVGAFRDVTVHYLHPHGPDVGVAAAPGPGRPLRPADQLHDPTGHHLTLVVSDCAGPLWRDGRMQRLLYRWAADAPLAVVQPLPQRMWARTLLPAVAGTLIRRQGPYQALDFRPARRRRRPAGAPGAAVEPPRERAIPVLSATPSALGSWARLAAADAGLALRGAACAVRADHGDGLPSGPAPAPGRAAPARMVREFDQQASPAARLL
;
A
#
# COMPACT_ATOMS: atom_id res chain seq x y z
N MET A 1 -29.06 46.18 -45.66
CA MET A 1 -29.43 44.78 -45.35
C MET A 1 -28.35 44.23 -44.44
N SER A 2 -28.76 43.72 -43.28
CA SER A 2 -27.96 43.47 -42.08
C SER A 2 -26.73 42.59 -42.30
N ARG A 3 -25.61 42.97 -41.66
CA ARG A 3 -24.50 42.07 -41.34
C ARG A 3 -25.03 41.01 -40.38
N GLY A 4 -24.94 39.73 -40.74
CA GLY A 4 -25.26 38.61 -39.85
C GLY A 4 -24.35 38.64 -38.63
N GLU A 5 -24.94 38.51 -37.45
CA GLU A 5 -24.22 38.38 -36.18
C GLU A 5 -23.28 37.17 -36.21
N PRO A 6 -22.09 37.25 -35.59
CA PRO A 6 -21.25 36.08 -35.37
C PRO A 6 -22.01 35.13 -34.44
N GLY A 7 -22.26 33.90 -34.90
CA GLY A 7 -22.85 32.86 -34.05
C GLY A 7 -22.02 32.66 -32.77
N PRO A 8 -22.64 32.21 -31.67
CA PRO A 8 -21.96 32.02 -30.40
C PRO A 8 -20.72 31.14 -30.59
N ALA A 9 -19.62 31.47 -29.91
CA ALA A 9 -18.41 30.67 -30.00
C ALA A 9 -18.74 29.24 -29.56
N PRO A 10 -18.08 28.20 -30.11
CA PRO A 10 -18.39 26.79 -29.79
C PRO A 10 -18.30 26.47 -28.29
N LEU A 11 -17.54 27.27 -27.53
CA LEU A 11 -17.49 27.19 -26.07
C LEU A 11 -18.76 27.73 -25.39
N ASP A 12 -19.33 28.82 -25.90
CA ASP A 12 -20.55 29.43 -25.37
C ASP A 12 -21.75 28.51 -25.61
N GLU A 13 -21.79 27.83 -26.76
CA GLU A 13 -22.82 26.83 -27.05
C GLU A 13 -22.70 25.59 -26.15
N LEU A 14 -21.47 25.15 -25.85
CA LEU A 14 -21.24 24.05 -24.90
C LEU A 14 -21.69 24.43 -23.48
N VAL A 15 -21.34 25.63 -23.02
CA VAL A 15 -21.76 26.15 -21.71
C VAL A 15 -23.27 26.26 -21.63
N ALA A 16 -23.93 26.75 -22.67
CA ALA A 16 -25.39 26.84 -22.72
C ALA A 16 -26.06 25.45 -22.63
N ARG A 17 -25.54 24.45 -23.36
CA ARG A 17 -26.08 23.08 -23.33
C ARG A 17 -25.85 22.37 -22.00
N LEU A 18 -24.68 22.55 -21.38
CA LEU A 18 -24.40 21.98 -20.05
C LEU A 18 -25.30 22.59 -18.98
N THR A 19 -25.49 23.91 -19.03
CA THR A 19 -26.37 24.62 -18.11
C THR A 19 -27.83 24.20 -18.29
N ALA A 20 -28.29 24.03 -19.54
CA ALA A 20 -29.64 23.52 -19.84
C ALA A 20 -29.85 22.07 -19.36
N ALA A 21 -28.78 21.26 -19.32
CA ALA A 21 -28.81 19.89 -18.80
C ALA A 21 -28.68 19.82 -17.26
N GLY A 22 -28.61 20.96 -16.56
CA GLY A 22 -28.44 21.01 -15.10
C GLY A 22 -27.04 20.62 -14.62
N VAL A 23 -26.06 20.56 -15.51
CA VAL A 23 -24.66 20.29 -15.18
C VAL A 23 -23.97 21.62 -14.86
N PRO A 24 -23.25 21.75 -13.73
CA PRO A 24 -22.53 22.98 -13.42
C PRO A 24 -21.45 23.25 -14.49
N ALA A 25 -21.49 24.44 -15.09
CA ALA A 25 -20.52 24.89 -16.09
C ALA A 25 -19.22 25.44 -15.43
N ASP A 26 -18.74 24.78 -14.38
CA ASP A 26 -17.45 25.08 -13.78
C ASP A 26 -16.33 24.32 -14.52
N ALA A 27 -15.08 24.70 -14.26
CA ALA A 27 -13.92 24.13 -14.98
C ALA A 27 -13.84 22.60 -14.85
N ARG A 28 -14.37 22.04 -13.75
CA ARG A 28 -14.39 20.61 -13.50
C ARG A 28 -15.51 19.92 -14.26
N GLY A 29 -16.72 20.47 -14.25
CA GLY A 29 -17.85 19.98 -15.03
C GLY A 29 -17.58 20.02 -16.54
N MET A 30 -16.88 21.04 -17.03
CA MET A 30 -16.45 21.10 -18.43
C MET A 30 -15.42 20.01 -18.77
N ALA A 31 -14.45 19.75 -17.89
CA ALA A 31 -13.45 18.70 -18.09
C ALA A 31 -14.08 17.31 -18.08
N ASP A 32 -15.02 17.06 -17.16
CA ASP A 32 -15.74 15.79 -17.07
C ASP A 32 -16.67 15.58 -18.26
N ALA A 33 -17.35 16.63 -18.75
CA ALA A 33 -18.20 16.56 -19.93
C ALA A 33 -17.42 16.26 -21.22
N LEU A 34 -16.27 16.94 -21.43
CA LEU A 34 -15.38 16.67 -22.56
C LEU A 34 -14.75 15.27 -22.45
N TRP A 35 -14.39 14.86 -21.24
CA TRP A 35 -13.87 13.53 -20.99
C TRP A 35 -14.92 12.45 -21.23
N LEU A 36 -16.20 12.67 -20.90
CA LEU A 36 -17.29 11.71 -21.15
C LEU A 36 -17.69 11.67 -22.62
N ALA A 37 -17.64 12.80 -23.33
CA ALA A 37 -18.00 12.88 -24.75
C ALA A 37 -17.19 11.91 -25.62
N GLN A 38 -15.91 11.65 -25.28
CA GLN A 38 -15.07 10.69 -26.00
C GLN A 38 -15.51 9.22 -25.84
N TRP A 39 -16.34 8.92 -24.83
CA TRP A 39 -16.82 7.57 -24.52
C TRP A 39 -18.31 7.37 -24.84
N ILE A 40 -19.04 8.45 -25.13
CA ILE A 40 -20.49 8.44 -25.37
C ILE A 40 -20.81 8.53 -26.87
N THR A 41 -19.87 8.88 -27.74
CA THR A 41 -20.10 8.90 -29.19
C THR A 41 -20.57 7.52 -29.68
N PRO A 42 -21.79 7.41 -30.21
CA PRO A 42 -22.22 6.20 -30.89
C PRO A 42 -21.32 5.99 -32.11
N GLN A 43 -20.87 4.75 -32.29
CA GLN A 43 -20.25 4.29 -33.51
C GLN A 43 -21.25 4.52 -34.66
N GLU A 44 -21.08 5.57 -35.46
CA GLU A 44 -21.84 5.70 -36.71
C GLU A 44 -21.49 4.50 -37.60
N GLN A 45 -22.49 3.66 -37.79
CA GLN A 45 -22.44 2.47 -38.60
C GLN A 45 -22.13 2.86 -40.05
N ALA A 46 -21.22 2.09 -40.64
CA ALA A 46 -20.96 2.07 -42.06
C ALA A 46 -22.27 1.93 -42.86
N GLY A 47 -22.57 2.96 -43.65
CA GLY A 47 -23.51 2.93 -44.74
C GLY A 47 -22.73 2.86 -46.05
N ASP A 48 -22.82 1.71 -46.70
CA ASP A 48 -22.27 1.36 -48.00
C ASP A 48 -22.91 2.19 -49.13
N THR A 49 -22.10 2.91 -49.91
CA THR A 49 -22.34 3.19 -51.34
C THR A 49 -21.02 3.38 -52.07
N GLY A 50 -20.53 2.29 -52.67
CA GLY A 50 -20.05 2.18 -54.06
C GLY A 50 -19.09 3.21 -54.70
N ASP A 51 -17.93 2.67 -55.14
CA ASP A 51 -17.19 2.95 -56.40
C ASP A 51 -16.48 4.32 -56.51
N THR A 52 -15.16 4.49 -56.75
CA THR A 52 -14.29 3.92 -57.80
C THR A 52 -12.82 4.37 -57.56
N GLY A 53 -11.81 3.51 -57.76
CA GLY A 53 -10.44 3.88 -58.25
C GLY A 53 -9.31 4.38 -57.29
N PRO A 54 -8.04 3.87 -57.40
CA PRO A 54 -6.84 4.30 -56.65
C PRO A 54 -6.01 5.38 -57.41
N PRO A 55 -4.84 5.96 -56.98
CA PRO A 55 -3.86 5.52 -55.94
C PRO A 55 -3.14 6.60 -55.07
N ALA A 56 -2.29 6.11 -54.14
CA ALA A 56 -1.00 6.65 -53.62
C ALA A 56 -0.89 7.99 -52.85
N ALA A 57 -0.48 7.92 -51.57
CA ALA A 57 0.76 8.52 -51.01
C ALA A 57 0.85 8.30 -49.48
N ASP A 58 2.03 7.89 -49.00
CA ASP A 58 2.46 7.80 -47.59
C ASP A 58 2.63 9.23 -46.98
N PRO A 59 2.61 9.42 -45.64
CA PRO A 59 3.84 9.19 -44.87
C PRO A 59 3.68 8.65 -43.44
N ALA A 60 4.77 8.04 -43.00
CA ALA A 60 5.27 7.78 -41.67
C ALA A 60 4.93 8.79 -40.53
N HIS A 61 5.15 8.29 -39.31
CA HIS A 61 5.19 8.94 -37.99
C HIS A 61 3.89 9.00 -37.18
N ARG A 62 3.77 8.05 -36.24
CA ARG A 62 3.10 8.32 -34.96
C ARG A 62 3.95 7.79 -33.83
N THR A 63 4.93 8.61 -33.48
CA THR A 63 5.71 8.55 -32.25
C THR A 63 4.87 9.22 -31.16
N ASP A 64 4.55 8.48 -30.10
CA ASP A 64 4.34 9.02 -28.75
C ASP A 64 5.65 9.71 -28.31
N PRO A 65 5.65 10.93 -27.70
CA PRO A 65 5.55 11.07 -26.24
C PRO A 65 4.92 12.45 -25.85
N ALA A 66 4.81 12.98 -24.62
CA ALA A 66 5.48 12.75 -23.36
C ALA A 66 4.82 13.58 -22.23
N THR A 67 4.88 13.06 -20.99
CA THR A 67 5.36 13.72 -19.75
C THR A 67 4.85 15.11 -19.30
N PHE A 68 4.31 15.14 -18.08
CA PHE A 68 4.17 16.34 -17.25
C PHE A 68 5.44 16.55 -16.40
N ARG A 69 6.12 17.70 -16.57
CA ARG A 69 7.16 18.25 -15.67
C ARG A 69 6.60 19.50 -14.98
N VAL A 70 6.90 19.65 -13.70
CA VAL A 70 6.60 20.85 -12.90
C VAL A 70 7.87 21.72 -12.83
N GLY A 71 7.69 23.02 -13.13
CA GLY A 71 8.62 24.10 -12.79
C GLY A 71 8.62 25.24 -13.82
N PRO A 72 8.42 26.52 -13.43
CA PRO A 72 8.63 27.64 -14.34
C PRO A 72 10.12 28.00 -14.44
N ALA A 73 10.51 28.46 -15.63
CA ALA A 73 11.85 28.90 -16.00
C ALA A 73 12.02 30.42 -15.76
N VAL A 74 13.20 30.81 -15.30
CA VAL A 74 13.76 32.16 -15.47
C VAL A 74 15.12 31.98 -16.15
N SER A 75 15.27 32.56 -17.33
CA SER A 75 16.54 32.56 -18.09
C SER A 75 17.45 33.71 -17.62
N PRO A 76 18.76 33.48 -17.45
CA PRO A 76 19.75 34.53 -17.18
C PRO A 76 20.41 35.05 -18.47
N GLY A 77 20.77 36.34 -18.46
CA GLY A 77 21.72 36.96 -19.40
C GLY A 77 23.13 36.98 -18.81
N SER A 78 24.12 36.64 -19.63
CA SER A 78 25.57 36.59 -19.38
C SER A 78 26.26 37.97 -19.50
N PRO A 79 27.61 38.11 -19.49
CA PRO A 79 28.59 37.77 -18.44
C PRO A 79 29.66 38.88 -18.22
N HIS A 80 30.38 38.82 -17.09
CA HIS A 80 31.79 39.25 -16.86
C HIS A 80 32.01 39.26 -15.33
N ALA A 81 33.19 39.19 -14.73
CA ALA A 81 34.53 38.65 -15.01
C ALA A 81 35.29 38.82 -13.67
N ASP A 82 36.18 37.89 -13.36
CA ASP A 82 37.34 38.01 -12.47
C ASP A 82 37.24 38.20 -10.94
N ALA A 83 38.23 37.54 -10.32
CA ALA A 83 38.93 37.84 -9.07
C ALA A 83 38.35 37.34 -7.72
N ALA A 84 38.95 36.27 -7.21
CA ALA A 84 39.27 36.10 -5.78
C ALA A 84 40.68 36.71 -5.51
N PRO A 85 41.27 36.70 -4.28
CA PRO A 85 40.79 36.27 -2.95
C PRO A 85 41.24 37.22 -1.78
N ALA A 86 41.19 36.70 -0.53
CA ALA A 86 41.78 37.17 0.76
C ALA A 86 40.85 38.01 1.66
N GLY A 87 40.79 37.86 2.99
CA GLY A 87 41.46 36.98 3.97
C GLY A 87 41.41 37.62 5.37
N ARG A 88 41.29 36.80 6.44
CA ARG A 88 41.60 37.08 7.89
C ARG A 88 40.81 38.22 8.58
N ALA A 89 40.69 38.35 9.91
CA ALA A 89 40.73 37.54 11.13
C ALA A 89 40.36 38.50 12.31
N ASP A 90 39.75 37.97 13.37
CA ASP A 90 39.77 38.33 14.81
C ASP A 90 39.48 39.74 15.41
N GLY A 91 38.78 39.71 16.56
CA GLY A 91 38.91 40.62 17.73
C GLY A 91 37.61 41.28 18.21
N SER A 92 36.85 40.78 19.20
CA SER A 92 36.94 40.87 20.70
C SER A 92 36.56 42.21 21.38
N GLY A 93 35.80 42.09 22.49
CA GLY A 93 35.49 43.10 23.54
C GLY A 93 33.98 43.26 23.78
N ASP A 94 33.30 42.56 24.69
CA ASP A 94 33.28 42.58 26.19
C ASP A 94 32.54 43.80 26.81
N GLY A 95 31.73 43.53 27.84
CA GLY A 95 31.04 44.53 28.66
C GLY A 95 29.66 44.10 29.19
N THR A 96 29.63 43.61 30.44
CA THR A 96 28.48 43.16 31.24
C THR A 96 27.82 44.31 32.02
N ASP A 97 26.51 44.17 32.34
CA ASP A 97 25.95 44.12 33.73
C ASP A 97 24.60 44.84 33.96
N THR A 98 23.76 44.19 34.80
CA THR A 98 22.64 44.67 35.67
C THR A 98 21.26 45.15 35.13
N GLY A 99 20.18 44.50 35.61
CA GLY A 99 18.74 44.92 35.53
C GLY A 99 18.28 45.77 36.74
N PRO A 100 17.01 45.77 37.23
CA PRO A 100 15.71 45.23 36.73
C PRO A 100 14.47 46.21 36.89
N GLU A 101 13.25 45.71 36.58
CA GLU A 101 11.85 46.12 36.98
C GLU A 101 11.29 47.52 36.61
N GLU A 102 10.25 47.64 35.75
CA GLU A 102 8.78 47.52 35.96
C GLU A 102 8.08 48.88 36.27
N SER A 103 7.31 49.43 35.31
CA SER A 103 6.08 50.26 35.48
C SER A 103 5.63 50.98 34.19
N GLU A 104 4.31 51.16 34.08
CA GLU A 104 3.47 51.41 32.88
C GLU A 104 3.07 52.93 32.68
N PRO A 105 2.14 53.36 31.79
CA PRO A 105 2.30 54.20 30.57
C PRO A 105 1.57 55.59 30.65
N PRO A 106 0.98 56.27 29.60
CA PRO A 106 1.17 56.50 28.12
C PRO A 106 1.27 58.05 27.79
N PRO A 107 1.00 58.68 26.57
CA PRO A 107 0.43 58.20 25.30
C PRO A 107 0.95 58.74 23.92
N SER A 108 0.46 58.05 22.87
CA SER A 108 0.20 58.49 21.47
C SER A 108 1.41 58.68 20.53
N THR A 109 1.52 58.01 19.38
CA THR A 109 0.57 57.92 18.25
C THR A 109 0.88 56.74 17.29
N LEU A 110 -0.18 56.02 16.86
CA LEU A 110 -0.49 55.54 15.48
C LEU A 110 0.66 54.96 14.61
N ARG A 111 0.66 53.76 14.01
CA ARG A 111 -0.33 52.75 13.57
C ARG A 111 0.49 51.51 13.13
N ASP A 112 0.10 50.30 13.51
CA ASP A 112 -0.18 49.23 12.53
C ASP A 112 -0.91 48.06 13.23
N SER A 113 -2.07 47.68 12.71
CA SER A 113 -2.96 46.69 13.33
C SER A 113 -3.03 45.44 12.46
N ALA A 114 -2.01 44.58 12.56
CA ALA A 114 -2.08 43.22 12.05
C ALA A 114 -2.82 42.32 13.06
N ARG A 115 -4.16 42.36 13.00
CA ARG A 115 -5.02 41.45 13.76
C ARG A 115 -4.71 40.00 13.38
N HIS A 116 -4.23 39.24 14.35
CA HIS A 116 -4.23 37.78 14.32
C HIS A 116 -5.68 37.30 14.21
N ARG A 117 -6.05 36.68 13.08
CA ARG A 117 -7.24 35.84 12.99
C ARG A 117 -6.81 34.40 13.21
N VAL A 118 -7.17 33.87 14.38
CA VAL A 118 -7.22 32.43 14.63
C VAL A 118 -8.30 31.87 13.70
N ALA A 119 -7.89 31.13 12.66
CA ALA A 119 -8.81 30.41 11.80
C ALA A 119 -9.18 29.08 12.47
N GLU A 120 -10.29 29.07 13.19
CA GLU A 120 -11.00 27.83 13.51
C GLU A 120 -11.53 27.24 12.19
N LEU A 121 -10.86 26.19 11.70
CA LEU A 121 -11.33 25.40 10.58
C LEU A 121 -12.48 24.50 11.03
N LEU A 122 -13.69 25.07 11.10
CA LEU A 122 -14.94 24.30 11.01
C LEU A 122 -15.03 23.70 9.59
N PRO A 123 -15.37 22.41 9.44
CA PRO A 123 -15.56 21.83 8.12
C PRO A 123 -16.76 22.51 7.45
N ALA A 124 -16.53 23.03 6.24
CA ALA A 124 -17.58 23.57 5.39
C ALA A 124 -18.65 22.49 5.17
N LEU A 125 -19.84 22.72 5.73
CA LEU A 125 -21.04 22.02 5.32
C LEU A 125 -21.38 22.55 3.92
N ASP A 126 -21.19 21.68 2.93
CA ASP A 126 -21.67 21.87 1.58
C ASP A 126 -23.21 21.88 1.65
N GLU A 127 -23.83 23.06 1.69
CA GLU A 127 -25.29 23.23 1.64
C GLU A 127 -25.79 22.86 0.25
N ARG A 128 -25.94 21.56 0.00
CA ARG A 128 -26.74 21.07 -1.11
C ARG A 128 -28.21 21.21 -0.71
N VAL A 129 -28.90 22.13 -1.38
CA VAL A 129 -30.37 22.25 -1.31
C VAL A 129 -30.97 20.93 -1.80
N VAL A 130 -31.52 20.14 -0.87
CA VAL A 130 -32.24 18.90 -1.17
C VAL A 130 -33.69 19.26 -1.46
N ASP A 131 -34.15 18.93 -2.66
CA ASP A 131 -35.56 18.94 -3.02
C ASP A 131 -36.32 17.96 -2.13
N ARG A 132 -37.30 18.46 -1.37
CA ARG A 132 -37.96 17.73 -0.28
C ARG A 132 -39.17 16.97 -0.83
N ASP A 133 -38.95 15.70 -1.19
CA ASP A 133 -40.05 14.75 -1.39
C ASP A 133 -40.39 14.08 -0.04
N PRO A 134 -41.57 14.32 0.57
CA PRO A 134 -41.87 13.94 1.97
C PRO A 134 -42.08 12.43 2.20
N ARG A 135 -41.66 11.55 1.28
CA ARG A 135 -41.86 10.08 1.39
C ARG A 135 -40.60 9.22 1.27
N ARG A 136 -39.40 9.80 1.19
CA ARG A 136 -38.14 9.04 1.31
C ARG A 136 -37.45 9.36 2.63
N LEU A 137 -37.56 8.46 3.60
CA LEU A 137 -36.65 8.42 4.75
C LEU A 137 -35.23 8.27 4.20
N GLY A 138 -34.45 9.34 4.30
CA GLY A 138 -33.12 9.44 3.71
C GLY A 138 -32.18 8.36 4.23
N GLU A 139 -31.48 7.70 3.30
CA GLU A 139 -30.34 6.85 3.62
C GLU A 139 -29.25 7.73 4.26
N ILE A 140 -29.04 7.56 5.56
CA ILE A 140 -27.95 8.21 6.28
C ILE A 140 -26.69 7.44 5.91
N ALA A 141 -25.88 7.99 5.00
CA ALA A 141 -24.55 7.49 4.71
C ALA A 141 -23.66 7.73 5.94
N VAL A 142 -23.56 6.74 6.82
CA VAL A 142 -22.61 6.76 7.94
C VAL A 142 -21.22 6.47 7.36
N PRO A 143 -20.22 7.36 7.55
CA PRO A 143 -18.86 7.09 7.12
C PRO A 143 -18.39 5.79 7.76
N ILE A 144 -17.98 4.81 6.95
CA ILE A 144 -17.37 3.58 7.46
C ILE A 144 -16.12 4.01 8.22
N ALA A 145 -16.10 3.78 9.55
CA ALA A 145 -14.96 4.11 10.38
C ALA A 145 -13.71 3.40 9.84
N SER A 146 -12.61 4.16 9.65
CA SER A 146 -11.34 3.56 9.24
C SER A 146 -10.97 2.43 10.21
N ALA A 147 -10.54 1.30 9.67
CA ALA A 147 -10.17 0.14 10.47
C ALA A 147 -8.90 0.39 11.32
N PHE A 148 -8.20 1.51 11.08
CA PHE A 148 -6.98 1.89 11.77
C PHE A 148 -7.20 3.14 12.65
N PRO A 149 -6.61 3.18 13.86
CA PRO A 149 -6.71 4.33 14.78
C PRO A 149 -5.97 5.61 14.30
N GLY A 150 -5.60 5.69 13.01
CA GLY A 150 -4.93 6.83 12.40
C GLY A 150 -3.92 6.42 11.32
N LEU A 151 -4.02 7.03 10.13
CA LEU A 151 -3.16 6.71 8.98
C LEU A 151 -1.71 7.20 9.15
N LEU A 152 -1.49 8.36 9.80
CA LEU A 152 -0.16 8.95 10.00
C LEU A 152 0.76 8.09 10.90
N PRO A 153 0.32 7.61 12.08
CA PRO A 153 1.09 6.65 12.86
C PRO A 153 1.49 5.41 12.07
N LEU A 154 0.60 4.90 11.22
CA LEU A 154 0.85 3.72 10.38
C LEU A 154 1.94 4.00 9.32
N GLN A 155 1.87 5.16 8.67
CA GLN A 155 2.90 5.59 7.73
C GLN A 155 4.27 5.72 8.40
N ARG A 156 4.34 6.33 9.59
CA ARG A 156 5.59 6.46 10.35
C ARG A 156 6.14 5.10 10.75
N ALA A 157 5.27 4.17 11.15
CA ALA A 157 5.65 2.82 11.52
C ALA A 157 6.28 2.04 10.35
N LEU A 158 5.82 2.25 9.11
CA LEU A 158 6.32 1.54 7.93
C LEU A 158 7.54 2.19 7.26
N ARG A 159 7.93 3.42 7.63
CA ARG A 159 9.14 4.08 7.09
C ARG A 159 10.41 3.22 7.10
N PRO A 160 10.70 2.39 8.12
CA PRO A 160 11.91 1.55 8.13
C PRO A 160 12.08 0.70 6.87
N ILE A 161 11.00 0.31 6.19
CA ILE A 161 11.05 -0.50 4.95
C ILE A 161 11.80 0.21 3.82
N GLN A 162 11.91 1.54 3.83
CA GLN A 162 12.70 2.29 2.85
C GLN A 162 14.19 1.88 2.84
N ARG A 163 14.68 1.29 3.94
CA ARG A 163 16.06 0.78 4.06
C ARG A 163 16.22 -0.66 3.57
N TYR A 164 15.12 -1.37 3.27
CA TYR A 164 15.20 -2.75 2.81
C TYR A 164 16.00 -2.88 1.51
N ARG A 165 16.97 -3.79 1.54
CA ARG A 165 17.77 -4.17 0.39
C ARG A 165 17.48 -5.63 0.03
N PRO A 166 16.89 -5.89 -1.15
CA PRO A 166 16.72 -7.24 -1.66
C PRO A 166 18.07 -7.98 -1.72
N PRO A 167 18.08 -9.31 -1.48
CA PRO A 167 19.30 -10.10 -1.49
C PRO A 167 19.94 -10.20 -2.88
N VAL A 168 19.14 -10.15 -3.95
CA VAL A 168 19.63 -10.22 -5.33
C VAL A 168 19.89 -8.82 -5.89
N ALA A 169 20.99 -8.70 -6.66
CA ALA A 169 21.42 -7.46 -7.29
C ALA A 169 20.32 -6.89 -8.22
N PRO A 170 20.23 -5.56 -8.37
CA PRO A 170 19.17 -4.93 -9.15
C PRO A 170 19.20 -5.39 -10.61
N VAL A 171 18.04 -5.83 -11.10
CA VAL A 171 17.85 -6.28 -12.50
C VAL A 171 18.22 -5.19 -13.51
N ARG A 172 18.01 -3.91 -13.15
CA ARG A 172 18.30 -2.77 -14.03
C ARG A 172 19.69 -2.21 -13.77
N ARG A 173 20.56 -2.41 -14.75
CA ARG A 173 21.88 -1.76 -14.84
C ARG A 173 21.82 -0.67 -15.90
N LYS A 174 22.45 0.47 -15.63
CA LYS A 174 22.70 1.53 -16.62
C LYS A 174 24.20 1.55 -16.89
N LEU A 175 24.59 1.83 -18.14
CA LEU A 175 25.97 2.16 -18.47
C LEU A 175 26.42 3.36 -17.64
N ASP A 176 27.50 3.19 -16.90
CA ASP A 176 28.24 4.27 -16.28
C ASP A 176 29.16 4.82 -17.37
N GLU A 177 28.63 5.78 -18.14
CA GLU A 177 29.31 6.42 -19.27
C GLU A 177 30.71 6.95 -18.88
N PRO A 178 30.91 7.69 -17.76
CA PRO A 178 32.25 8.17 -17.40
C PRO A 178 33.19 7.03 -17.00
N ALA A 179 32.75 6.07 -16.18
CA ALA A 179 33.62 4.95 -15.80
C ALA A 179 33.96 4.03 -16.99
N THR A 180 33.03 3.90 -17.94
CA THR A 180 33.25 3.20 -19.21
C THR A 180 34.30 3.93 -20.04
N ALA A 181 34.19 5.25 -20.21
CA ALA A 181 35.15 6.03 -20.97
C ALA A 181 36.56 5.94 -20.36
N GLU A 182 36.67 6.05 -19.04
CA GLU A 182 37.95 6.02 -18.34
C GLU A 182 38.62 4.64 -18.38
N LEU A 183 37.87 3.57 -18.12
CA LEU A 183 38.40 2.21 -18.22
C LEU A 183 38.76 1.85 -19.67
N SER A 184 37.95 2.29 -20.63
CA SER A 184 38.20 2.04 -22.05
C SER A 184 39.42 2.80 -22.56
N ALA A 185 39.66 4.02 -22.06
CA ALA A 185 40.84 4.81 -22.38
C ALA A 185 42.13 4.14 -21.88
N HIS A 186 42.11 3.55 -20.68
CA HIS A 186 43.27 2.84 -20.13
C HIS A 186 43.52 1.47 -20.77
N ALA A 187 42.46 0.78 -21.19
CA ALA A 187 42.54 -0.58 -21.73
C ALA A 187 42.70 -0.63 -23.26
N GLU A 188 42.69 0.52 -23.94
CA GLU A 188 42.71 0.65 -25.41
C GLU A 188 41.62 -0.18 -26.13
N MET A 189 40.55 -0.52 -25.41
CA MET A 189 39.39 -1.25 -25.92
C MET A 189 38.12 -0.82 -25.17
N ILE A 190 36.96 -0.88 -25.82
CA ILE A 190 35.69 -0.45 -25.19
C ILE A 190 35.25 -1.49 -24.15
N ILE A 191 35.31 -1.13 -22.86
CA ILE A 191 34.89 -1.96 -21.74
C ILE A 191 33.70 -1.30 -21.02
N PRO A 192 32.46 -1.78 -21.22
CA PRO A 192 31.28 -1.17 -20.61
C PRO A 192 31.25 -1.42 -19.10
N VAL A 193 31.30 -0.35 -18.31
CA VAL A 193 31.11 -0.37 -16.87
C VAL A 193 29.64 -0.14 -16.56
N LEU A 194 28.98 -1.14 -15.97
CA LEU A 194 27.54 -1.11 -15.69
C LEU A 194 27.28 -0.87 -14.20
N ARG A 195 26.64 0.24 -13.86
CA ARG A 195 26.17 0.54 -12.49
C ARG A 195 24.71 0.15 -12.29
N GLY A 196 24.37 -0.32 -11.08
CA GLY A 196 22.98 -0.55 -10.71
C GLY A 196 22.20 0.77 -10.62
N VAL A 197 20.98 0.80 -11.16
CA VAL A 197 20.07 1.94 -10.96
C VAL A 197 19.25 1.71 -9.70
N HIS A 198 19.56 2.43 -8.63
CA HIS A 198 18.81 2.39 -7.38
C HIS A 198 17.47 3.13 -7.52
N ARG A 199 16.46 2.48 -8.11
CA ARG A 199 15.06 2.81 -7.80
C ARG A 199 14.68 2.21 -6.45
N ARG A 200 13.49 2.56 -5.93
CA ARG A 200 12.84 1.80 -4.84
C ARG A 200 12.93 0.32 -5.22
N ALA A 201 13.74 -0.45 -4.49
CA ALA A 201 14.13 -1.80 -4.89
C ALA A 201 13.08 -2.86 -4.50
N ALA A 202 12.18 -2.49 -3.59
CA ALA A 202 11.18 -3.35 -3.01
C ALA A 202 9.80 -3.08 -3.63
N ALA A 203 9.06 -4.13 -3.95
CA ALA A 203 7.65 -4.11 -4.25
C ALA A 203 6.86 -4.69 -3.07
N LEU A 204 5.58 -4.33 -2.92
CA LEU A 204 4.71 -4.92 -1.91
C LEU A 204 3.54 -5.65 -2.56
N ARG A 205 3.29 -6.87 -2.10
CA ARG A 205 2.10 -7.66 -2.42
C ARG A 205 1.20 -7.73 -1.20
N LEU A 206 -0.02 -7.20 -1.33
CA LEU A 206 -1.08 -7.35 -0.37
C LEU A 206 -1.99 -8.49 -0.85
N LEU A 207 -2.04 -9.57 -0.09
CA LEU A 207 -2.86 -10.74 -0.42
C LEU A 207 -4.03 -10.82 0.57
N MET A 208 -5.25 -10.73 0.10
CA MET A 208 -6.43 -10.89 0.95
C MET A 208 -7.00 -12.29 0.82
N ASP A 209 -7.30 -12.94 1.93
CA ASP A 209 -8.07 -14.18 1.93
C ASP A 209 -9.47 -13.92 1.35
N GLY A 210 -9.87 -14.72 0.36
CA GLY A 210 -11.14 -14.59 -0.35
C GLY A 210 -12.30 -15.37 0.26
N SER A 211 -12.22 -15.74 1.54
CA SER A 211 -13.32 -16.34 2.29
C SER A 211 -14.43 -15.33 2.63
N SER A 212 -15.66 -15.80 2.85
CA SER A 212 -16.82 -14.94 3.07
C SER A 212 -16.71 -14.06 4.34
N SER A 213 -16.01 -14.53 5.36
CA SER A 213 -15.72 -13.76 6.58
C SER A 213 -14.82 -12.55 6.32
N MET A 214 -14.16 -12.50 5.16
CA MET A 214 -13.23 -11.43 4.81
C MET A 214 -13.90 -10.21 4.19
N ALA A 215 -15.16 -10.30 3.75
CA ALA A 215 -15.89 -9.18 3.15
C ALA A 215 -15.96 -7.93 4.07
N VAL A 216 -16.13 -8.13 5.39
CA VAL A 216 -16.16 -7.03 6.38
C VAL A 216 -14.80 -6.34 6.57
N TRP A 217 -13.71 -6.92 6.07
CA TRP A 217 -12.34 -6.42 6.21
C TRP A 217 -11.80 -5.78 4.92
N GLU A 218 -12.60 -5.67 3.86
CA GLU A 218 -12.17 -5.07 2.58
C GLU A 218 -11.73 -3.61 2.75
N GLN A 219 -12.44 -2.85 3.58
CA GLN A 219 -12.06 -1.47 3.89
C GLN A 219 -10.69 -1.39 4.59
N MET A 220 -10.37 -2.34 5.49
CA MET A 220 -9.05 -2.40 6.12
C MET A 220 -7.95 -2.63 5.08
N LEU A 221 -8.16 -3.53 4.13
CA LEU A 221 -7.19 -3.77 3.05
C LEU A 221 -6.98 -2.49 2.22
N HIS A 222 -8.07 -1.79 1.89
CA HIS A 222 -8.00 -0.54 1.13
C HIS A 222 -7.19 0.53 1.88
N ASP A 223 -7.47 0.73 3.17
CA ASP A 223 -6.75 1.69 4.01
C ASP A 223 -5.25 1.33 4.11
N LEU A 224 -4.93 0.04 4.29
CA LEU A 224 -3.56 -0.45 4.34
C LEU A 224 -2.83 -0.20 3.02
N ARG A 225 -3.48 -0.46 1.88
CA ARG A 225 -2.94 -0.19 0.55
C ARG A 225 -2.60 1.30 0.39
N GLN A 226 -3.54 2.19 0.70
CA GLN A 226 -3.33 3.63 0.62
C GLN A 226 -2.15 4.08 1.49
N VAL A 227 -2.01 3.52 2.69
CA VAL A 227 -0.89 3.84 3.58
C VAL A 227 0.43 3.37 2.97
N CYS A 228 0.51 2.14 2.49
CA CYS A 228 1.72 1.60 1.86
C CYS A 228 2.14 2.40 0.62
N GLU A 229 1.19 2.84 -0.20
CA GLU A 229 1.46 3.71 -1.36
C GLU A 229 2.03 5.07 -0.92
N ARG A 230 1.44 5.68 0.11
CA ARG A 230 1.87 6.99 0.65
C ARG A 230 3.22 6.96 1.37
N VAL A 231 3.62 5.82 1.96
CA VAL A 231 4.95 5.67 2.60
C VAL A 231 6.08 5.86 1.58
N GLY A 232 5.82 5.59 0.31
CA GLY A 232 6.82 5.74 -0.75
C GLY A 232 8.05 4.84 -0.59
N ALA A 233 7.94 3.73 0.16
CA ALA A 233 9.00 2.73 0.28
C ALA A 233 9.02 1.77 -0.90
N PHE A 234 7.87 1.56 -1.53
CA PHE A 234 7.68 0.54 -2.56
C PHE A 234 7.71 1.15 -3.96
N ARG A 235 8.24 0.38 -4.91
CA ARG A 235 8.13 0.65 -6.35
C ARG A 235 6.67 0.58 -6.80
N ASP A 236 5.98 -0.44 -6.35
CA ASP A 236 4.59 -0.78 -6.65
C ASP A 236 3.96 -1.50 -5.45
N VAL A 237 2.64 -1.32 -5.30
CA VAL A 237 1.81 -2.01 -4.31
C VAL A 237 0.70 -2.73 -5.07
N THR A 238 0.79 -4.05 -5.17
CA THR A 238 -0.22 -4.86 -5.83
C THR A 238 -1.16 -5.51 -4.82
N VAL A 239 -2.40 -5.73 -5.23
CA VAL A 239 -3.42 -6.42 -4.43
C VAL A 239 -3.88 -7.65 -5.17
N HIS A 240 -3.95 -8.78 -4.46
CA HIS A 240 -4.55 -10.01 -4.98
C HIS A 240 -5.44 -10.66 -3.93
N TYR A 241 -6.41 -11.43 -4.38
CA TYR A 241 -7.36 -12.18 -3.55
C TYR A 241 -7.08 -13.67 -3.68
N LEU A 242 -7.03 -14.38 -2.57
CA LEU A 242 -6.68 -15.80 -2.48
C LEU A 242 -7.95 -16.64 -2.44
N HIS A 243 -8.05 -17.59 -3.37
CA HIS A 243 -9.20 -18.49 -3.48
C HIS A 243 -8.75 -19.95 -3.63
N PRO A 244 -9.60 -20.93 -3.30
CA PRO A 244 -9.36 -22.33 -3.66
C PRO A 244 -9.19 -22.51 -5.18
N HIS A 245 -8.14 -23.22 -5.60
CA HIS A 245 -7.90 -23.54 -7.00
C HIS A 245 -7.43 -24.99 -7.15
N GLY A 246 -8.37 -25.93 -7.34
CA GLY A 246 -8.07 -27.35 -7.42
C GLY A 246 -7.38 -27.86 -6.13
N PRO A 247 -6.18 -28.46 -6.19
CA PRO A 247 -5.38 -28.80 -5.02
C PRO A 247 -4.57 -27.62 -4.44
N ASP A 248 -4.42 -26.53 -5.21
CA ASP A 248 -3.55 -25.40 -4.90
C ASP A 248 -4.34 -24.17 -4.41
N VAL A 249 -3.60 -23.08 -4.21
CA VAL A 249 -4.12 -21.74 -3.93
C VAL A 249 -4.14 -20.95 -5.24
N GLY A 250 -5.29 -20.36 -5.57
CA GLY A 250 -5.45 -19.46 -6.70
C GLY A 250 -5.41 -18.00 -6.26
N VAL A 251 -4.95 -17.13 -7.16
CA VAL A 251 -4.95 -15.68 -7.02
C VAL A 251 -5.83 -15.03 -8.07
N ALA A 252 -6.62 -14.03 -7.65
CA ALA A 252 -7.39 -13.13 -8.50
C ALA A 252 -6.90 -11.68 -8.30
N ALA A 253 -6.99 -10.84 -9.34
CA ALA A 253 -6.61 -9.42 -9.26
C ALA A 253 -7.71 -8.51 -8.67
N ALA A 254 -8.93 -9.02 -8.54
CA ALA A 254 -10.10 -8.28 -8.07
C ALA A 254 -10.93 -9.15 -7.12
N PRO A 255 -11.71 -8.54 -6.21
CA PRO A 255 -12.59 -9.28 -5.33
C PRO A 255 -13.75 -9.92 -6.11
N GLY A 256 -14.39 -10.88 -5.45
CA GLY A 256 -15.63 -11.51 -5.90
C GLY A 256 -15.45 -12.89 -6.55
N PRO A 257 -16.51 -13.70 -6.56
CA PRO A 257 -16.49 -15.05 -7.13
C PRO A 257 -16.37 -15.02 -8.67
N GLY A 258 -15.91 -16.13 -9.24
CA GLY A 258 -15.90 -16.34 -10.70
C GLY A 258 -14.82 -15.57 -11.46
N ARG A 259 -13.89 -14.91 -10.77
CA ARG A 259 -12.73 -14.25 -11.41
C ARG A 259 -11.75 -15.31 -11.95
N PRO A 260 -11.06 -15.03 -13.06
CA PRO A 260 -10.05 -15.93 -13.59
C PRO A 260 -8.93 -16.08 -12.56
N LEU A 261 -8.71 -17.32 -12.10
CA LEU A 261 -7.66 -17.64 -11.15
C LEU A 261 -6.35 -17.95 -11.88
N ARG A 262 -5.25 -17.59 -11.23
CA ARG A 262 -3.89 -18.04 -11.57
C ARG A 262 -3.30 -18.76 -10.36
N PRO A 263 -2.40 -19.73 -10.53
CA PRO A 263 -1.76 -20.38 -9.40
C PRO A 263 -0.95 -19.36 -8.60
N ALA A 264 -1.11 -19.37 -7.27
CA ALA A 264 -0.47 -18.41 -6.38
C ALA A 264 1.06 -18.46 -6.49
N ASP A 265 1.64 -19.63 -6.77
CA ASP A 265 3.10 -19.80 -6.92
C ASP A 265 3.71 -18.95 -8.06
N GLN A 266 2.93 -18.39 -8.98
CA GLN A 266 3.41 -17.37 -9.93
C GLN A 266 3.81 -16.06 -9.24
N LEU A 267 3.24 -15.79 -8.07
CA LEU A 267 3.64 -14.69 -7.19
C LEU A 267 4.79 -15.11 -6.25
N HIS A 268 5.39 -16.28 -6.41
CA HIS A 268 6.62 -16.58 -5.69
C HIS A 268 7.77 -15.79 -6.30
N ASP A 269 8.51 -15.07 -5.46
CA ASP A 269 9.65 -14.27 -5.91
C ASP A 269 10.93 -14.69 -5.15
N PRO A 270 11.74 -15.59 -5.73
CA PRO A 270 12.99 -16.04 -5.11
C PRO A 270 14.05 -14.94 -5.07
N THR A 271 13.86 -13.82 -5.77
CA THR A 271 14.82 -12.71 -5.78
C THR A 271 14.72 -11.82 -4.53
N GLY A 272 13.64 -11.97 -3.75
CA GLY A 272 13.39 -11.17 -2.55
C GLY A 272 13.00 -9.72 -2.83
N HIS A 273 12.63 -9.38 -4.07
CA HIS A 273 12.19 -8.03 -4.43
C HIS A 273 10.77 -7.72 -3.94
N HIS A 274 9.92 -8.72 -3.75
CA HIS A 274 8.52 -8.53 -3.31
C HIS A 274 8.33 -8.91 -1.84
N LEU A 275 8.04 -7.92 -1.00
CA LEU A 275 7.54 -8.17 0.36
C LEU A 275 6.07 -8.57 0.28
N THR A 276 5.64 -9.46 1.18
CA THR A 276 4.26 -9.98 1.18
C THR A 276 3.59 -9.74 2.53
N LEU A 277 2.40 -9.13 2.50
CA LEU A 277 1.48 -9.09 3.62
C LEU A 277 0.19 -9.81 3.26
N VAL A 278 -0.14 -10.85 4.03
CA VAL A 278 -1.38 -11.60 3.86
C VAL A 278 -2.41 -11.11 4.88
N VAL A 279 -3.54 -10.58 4.44
CA VAL A 279 -4.65 -10.15 5.31
C VAL A 279 -5.65 -11.30 5.41
N SER A 280 -5.77 -11.90 6.60
CA SER A 280 -6.67 -13.04 6.81
C SER A 280 -7.07 -13.18 8.29
N ASP A 281 -8.31 -13.60 8.53
CA ASP A 281 -8.78 -14.06 9.84
C ASP A 281 -8.28 -15.47 10.20
N CYS A 282 -7.58 -16.13 9.28
CA CYS A 282 -7.04 -17.48 9.38
C CYS A 282 -8.09 -18.54 9.75
N ALA A 283 -9.33 -18.37 9.27
CA ALA A 283 -10.44 -19.31 9.50
C ALA A 283 -11.00 -19.93 8.20
N GLY A 284 -10.62 -19.39 7.05
CA GLY A 284 -11.12 -19.82 5.73
C GLY A 284 -10.75 -21.25 5.31
N PRO A 285 -11.38 -21.78 4.24
CA PRO A 285 -11.13 -23.15 3.74
C PRO A 285 -9.66 -23.44 3.43
N LEU A 286 -8.94 -22.47 2.84
CA LEU A 286 -7.53 -22.63 2.50
C LEU A 286 -6.62 -22.88 3.72
N TRP A 287 -7.03 -22.38 4.89
CA TRP A 287 -6.32 -22.65 6.15
C TRP A 287 -6.72 -23.99 6.75
N ARG A 288 -7.98 -24.42 6.57
CA ARG A 288 -8.46 -25.70 7.08
C ARG A 288 -7.76 -26.86 6.39
N ASP A 289 -7.55 -26.74 5.08
CA ASP A 289 -6.91 -27.76 4.26
C ASP A 289 -5.37 -27.72 4.36
N GLY A 290 -4.81 -26.77 5.11
CA GLY A 290 -3.36 -26.60 5.24
C GLY A 290 -2.66 -25.89 4.07
N ARG A 291 -3.40 -25.54 3.01
CA ARG A 291 -2.84 -24.99 1.77
C ARG A 291 -2.17 -23.64 1.98
N MET A 292 -2.78 -22.75 2.78
CA MET A 292 -2.12 -21.49 3.13
C MET A 292 -0.84 -21.72 3.92
N GLN A 293 -0.85 -22.59 4.92
CA GLN A 293 0.32 -22.85 5.75
C GLN A 293 1.49 -23.39 4.92
N ARG A 294 1.23 -24.29 3.96
CA ARG A 294 2.24 -24.80 3.02
C ARG A 294 2.74 -23.70 2.06
N LEU A 295 1.86 -22.84 1.56
CA LEU A 295 2.25 -21.69 0.72
C LEU A 295 3.16 -20.72 1.48
N LEU A 296 2.76 -20.33 2.69
CA LEU A 296 3.53 -19.46 3.58
C LEU A 296 4.87 -20.09 3.96
N TYR A 297 4.88 -21.40 4.22
CA TYR A 297 6.12 -22.13 4.46
C TYR A 297 7.09 -21.90 3.31
N ARG A 298 6.68 -22.15 2.05
CA ARG A 298 7.56 -21.99 0.88
C ARG A 298 8.10 -20.56 0.77
N TRP A 299 7.21 -19.57 0.77
CA TRP A 299 7.56 -18.18 0.47
C TRP A 299 8.39 -17.49 1.55
N ALA A 300 8.24 -17.91 2.81
CA ALA A 300 8.97 -17.30 3.92
C ALA A 300 10.50 -17.54 3.87
N ALA A 301 11.01 -18.40 2.98
CA ALA A 301 12.45 -18.55 2.76
C ALA A 301 13.06 -17.31 2.11
N ASP A 302 12.38 -16.77 1.09
CA ASP A 302 13.05 -15.95 0.08
C ASP A 302 12.82 -14.45 0.28
N ALA A 303 11.69 -14.08 0.91
CA ALA A 303 11.33 -12.68 1.13
C ALA A 303 10.61 -12.44 2.46
N PRO A 304 10.66 -11.21 3.00
CA PRO A 304 9.85 -10.82 4.15
C PRO A 304 8.36 -11.06 3.92
N LEU A 305 7.79 -11.91 4.76
CA LEU A 305 6.37 -12.27 4.73
C LEU A 305 5.77 -12.13 6.14
N ALA A 306 4.54 -11.62 6.22
CA ALA A 306 3.76 -11.66 7.45
C ALA A 306 2.26 -11.78 7.19
N VAL A 307 1.53 -12.27 8.18
CA VAL A 307 0.07 -12.33 8.17
C VAL A 307 -0.48 -11.21 9.05
N VAL A 308 -1.27 -10.31 8.48
CA VAL A 308 -2.04 -9.29 9.22
C VAL A 308 -3.38 -9.91 9.59
N GLN A 309 -3.57 -10.15 10.89
CA GLN A 309 -4.78 -10.77 11.42
C GLN A 309 -5.69 -9.71 12.04
N PRO A 310 -6.85 -9.41 11.42
CA PRO A 310 -7.72 -8.32 11.86
C PRO A 310 -8.45 -8.62 13.17
N LEU A 311 -8.63 -9.90 13.51
CA LEU A 311 -9.27 -10.31 14.76
C LEU A 311 -8.47 -9.83 15.99
N PRO A 312 -9.13 -9.54 17.13
CA PRO A 312 -8.44 -9.26 18.39
C PRO A 312 -7.49 -10.39 18.80
N GLN A 313 -6.32 -10.04 19.35
CA GLN A 313 -5.27 -11.03 19.68
C GLN A 313 -5.73 -12.19 20.58
N ARG A 314 -6.69 -11.94 21.48
CA ARG A 314 -7.29 -12.97 22.35
C ARG A 314 -7.95 -14.12 21.58
N MET A 315 -8.38 -13.88 20.34
CA MET A 315 -9.05 -14.88 19.49
C MET A 315 -8.05 -15.69 18.66
N TRP A 316 -6.80 -15.24 18.55
CA TRP A 316 -5.82 -15.85 17.64
C TRP A 316 -5.49 -17.30 17.98
N ALA A 317 -5.53 -17.68 19.26
CA ALA A 317 -5.28 -19.06 19.67
C ALA A 317 -6.29 -20.08 19.13
N ARG A 318 -7.45 -19.61 18.61
CA ARG A 318 -8.54 -20.43 18.09
C ARG A 318 -8.63 -20.43 16.57
N THR A 319 -7.78 -19.67 15.89
CA THR A 319 -7.71 -19.70 14.41
C THR A 319 -6.86 -20.88 13.96
N LEU A 320 -6.88 -21.16 12.65
CA LEU A 320 -6.09 -22.22 12.03
C LEU A 320 -4.63 -21.79 11.80
N LEU A 321 -4.25 -20.61 12.30
CA LEU A 321 -2.89 -20.11 12.42
C LEU A 321 -2.67 -19.57 13.86
N PRO A 322 -2.58 -20.44 14.89
CA PRO A 322 -2.58 -20.03 16.28
C PRO A 322 -1.27 -19.33 16.67
N ALA A 323 -1.25 -18.01 16.53
CA ALA A 323 -0.11 -17.18 16.84
C ALA A 323 0.17 -17.13 18.35
N VAL A 324 1.45 -17.24 18.72
CA VAL A 324 1.92 -17.18 20.11
C VAL A 324 2.85 -15.98 20.27
N ALA A 325 2.77 -15.29 21.41
CA ALA A 325 3.69 -14.20 21.74
C ALA A 325 5.12 -14.72 21.99
N GLY A 326 6.11 -13.96 21.55
CA GLY A 326 7.52 -14.30 21.70
C GLY A 326 8.45 -13.21 21.15
N THR A 327 9.64 -13.63 20.74
CA THR A 327 10.65 -12.79 20.12
C THR A 327 10.92 -13.31 18.72
N LEU A 328 10.69 -12.46 17.72
CA LEU A 328 11.11 -12.67 16.33
C LEU A 328 12.56 -12.20 16.19
N ILE A 329 13.38 -12.99 15.53
CA ILE A 329 14.82 -12.77 15.39
C ILE A 329 15.17 -12.80 13.91
N ARG A 330 15.66 -11.67 13.41
CA ARG A 330 16.28 -11.50 12.10
C ARG A 330 17.78 -11.65 12.27
N ARG A 331 18.39 -12.62 11.57
CA ARG A 331 19.86 -12.79 11.57
C ARG A 331 20.55 -11.72 10.72
N GLN A 332 21.84 -11.53 10.97
CA GLN A 332 22.70 -10.70 10.11
C GLN A 332 22.86 -11.35 8.72
N GLY A 333 23.05 -10.52 7.69
CA GLY A 333 23.30 -10.98 6.31
C GLY A 333 22.06 -10.90 5.41
N PRO A 334 22.05 -11.59 4.24
CA PRO A 334 20.91 -11.58 3.32
C PRO A 334 19.63 -12.07 4.02
N TYR A 335 18.47 -11.79 3.42
CA TYR A 335 17.20 -12.22 4.00
C TYR A 335 17.16 -13.75 4.09
N GLN A 336 16.65 -14.23 5.22
CA GLN A 336 16.34 -15.62 5.50
C GLN A 336 15.08 -15.66 6.37
N ALA A 337 14.43 -16.83 6.43
CA ALA A 337 13.30 -17.04 7.32
C ALA A 337 13.63 -16.62 8.77
N LEU A 338 12.68 -15.97 9.42
CA LEU A 338 12.84 -15.47 10.78
C LEU A 338 12.91 -16.62 11.78
N ASP A 339 13.81 -16.48 12.75
CA ASP A 339 13.83 -17.34 13.93
C ASP A 339 12.78 -16.83 14.93
N PHE A 340 12.24 -17.73 15.75
CA PHE A 340 11.25 -17.38 16.75
C PHE A 340 11.49 -18.07 18.09
N ARG A 341 11.54 -17.27 19.15
CA ARG A 341 11.62 -17.73 20.53
C ARG A 341 10.31 -17.44 21.25
N PRO A 342 9.44 -18.43 21.52
CA PRO A 342 8.18 -18.19 22.22
C PRO A 342 8.44 -17.70 23.65
N ALA A 343 7.59 -16.78 24.13
CA ALA A 343 7.72 -16.20 25.47
C ALA A 343 7.44 -17.24 26.58
N ARG A 344 6.51 -18.17 26.32
CA ARG A 344 6.23 -19.32 27.18
C ARG A 344 6.68 -20.57 26.44
N ARG A 345 7.57 -21.36 27.04
CA ARG A 345 7.95 -22.68 26.49
C ARG A 345 6.68 -23.55 26.50
N ARG A 346 6.16 -23.92 25.34
CA ARG A 346 5.23 -25.05 25.28
C ARG A 346 6.01 -26.27 25.78
N ARG A 347 5.47 -27.02 26.73
CA ARG A 347 5.96 -28.37 27.01
C ARG A 347 5.79 -29.16 25.72
N ARG A 348 6.85 -29.32 24.94
CA ARG A 348 6.88 -30.29 23.86
C ARG A 348 6.81 -31.65 24.57
N PRO A 349 5.83 -32.52 24.29
CA PRO A 349 5.91 -33.89 24.78
C PRO A 349 7.25 -34.43 24.29
N ALA A 350 8.08 -34.91 25.22
CA ALA A 350 9.39 -35.44 24.89
C ALA A 350 9.17 -36.54 23.84
N GLY A 351 9.74 -36.36 22.66
CA GLY A 351 9.77 -37.43 21.67
C GLY A 351 10.51 -38.63 22.25
N ALA A 352 10.11 -39.83 21.85
CA ALA A 352 10.76 -41.06 22.29
C ALA A 352 12.29 -40.96 22.09
N PRO A 353 13.11 -41.34 23.08
CA PRO A 353 14.56 -41.31 22.95
C PRO A 353 15.00 -42.24 21.82
N GLY A 354 15.70 -41.72 20.81
CA GLY A 354 16.30 -42.52 19.73
C GLY A 354 15.80 -42.19 18.31
N ALA A 355 14.76 -41.37 18.12
CA ALA A 355 14.47 -40.83 16.80
C ALA A 355 15.51 -39.77 16.46
N ALA A 356 16.26 -39.95 15.37
CA ALA A 356 17.05 -38.87 14.77
C ALA A 356 16.09 -37.71 14.47
N VAL A 357 16.09 -36.69 15.33
CA VAL A 357 15.27 -35.51 15.13
C VAL A 357 15.94 -34.72 14.02
N GLU A 358 15.60 -35.01 12.76
CA GLU A 358 15.78 -34.00 11.71
C GLU A 358 15.20 -32.69 12.28
N PRO A 359 15.94 -31.57 12.21
CA PRO A 359 15.42 -30.31 12.69
C PRO A 359 14.06 -30.11 12.03
N PRO A 360 13.00 -29.85 12.83
CA PRO A 360 11.67 -29.74 12.26
C PRO A 360 11.72 -28.69 11.16
N ARG A 361 11.27 -29.06 9.95
CA ARG A 361 11.12 -28.17 8.79
C ARG A 361 9.99 -27.19 9.06
N GLU A 362 10.19 -26.37 10.09
CA GLU A 362 9.28 -25.39 10.64
C GLU A 362 9.84 -24.00 10.31
N ARG A 363 8.98 -23.11 9.83
CA ARG A 363 9.30 -21.70 9.63
C ARG A 363 8.38 -20.85 10.48
N ALA A 364 8.92 -19.83 11.14
CA ALA A 364 8.12 -18.91 11.91
C ALA A 364 7.53 -17.83 10.99
N ILE A 365 6.21 -17.76 10.94
CA ILE A 365 5.48 -16.72 10.22
C ILE A 365 5.03 -15.67 11.23
N PRO A 366 5.49 -14.41 11.11
CA PRO A 366 4.98 -13.31 11.92
C PRO A 366 3.49 -13.11 11.70
N VAL A 367 2.76 -12.97 12.80
CA VAL A 367 1.34 -12.62 12.81
C VAL A 367 1.20 -11.26 13.49
N LEU A 368 0.63 -10.31 12.75
CA LEU A 368 0.58 -8.90 13.10
C LEU A 368 -0.86 -8.50 13.37
N SER A 369 -1.09 -7.75 14.44
CA SER A 369 -2.33 -7.01 14.58
C SER A 369 -2.32 -5.82 13.63
N ALA A 370 -3.50 -5.36 13.22
CA ALA A 370 -3.68 -4.15 12.40
C ALA A 370 -3.40 -2.86 13.19
N THR A 371 -2.23 -2.78 13.81
CA THR A 371 -1.80 -1.70 14.71
C THR A 371 -0.45 -1.17 14.25
N PRO A 372 -0.18 0.16 14.37
CA PRO A 372 1.09 0.74 13.96
C PRO A 372 2.32 0.08 14.62
N SER A 373 2.23 -0.31 15.89
CA SER A 373 3.35 -0.93 16.62
C SER A 373 3.76 -2.29 16.05
N ALA A 374 2.80 -3.15 15.70
CA ALA A 374 3.05 -4.47 15.13
C ALA A 374 3.63 -4.36 13.71
N LEU A 375 3.00 -3.56 12.84
CA LEU A 375 3.47 -3.30 11.48
C LEU A 375 4.85 -2.63 11.48
N GLY A 376 5.12 -1.71 12.41
CA GLY A 376 6.43 -1.08 12.54
C GLY A 376 7.52 -2.00 13.08
N SER A 377 7.16 -2.98 13.89
CA SER A 377 8.12 -4.00 14.34
C SER A 377 8.47 -4.95 13.20
N TRP A 378 7.50 -5.36 12.39
CA TRP A 378 7.75 -6.12 11.17
C TRP A 378 8.58 -5.33 10.15
N ALA A 379 8.24 -4.06 9.91
CA ALA A 379 9.00 -3.17 9.01
C ALA A 379 10.48 -3.08 9.39
N ARG A 380 10.78 -2.96 10.69
CA ARG A 380 12.15 -2.95 11.21
C ARG A 380 12.84 -4.30 11.04
N LEU A 381 12.16 -5.42 11.27
CA LEU A 381 12.72 -6.76 11.04
C LEU A 381 13.00 -7.01 9.56
N ALA A 382 12.10 -6.59 8.67
CA ALA A 382 12.26 -6.73 7.23
C ALA A 382 13.49 -5.95 6.74
N ALA A 383 13.63 -4.69 7.18
CA ALA A 383 14.73 -3.81 6.75
C ALA A 383 16.03 -3.93 7.57
N ALA A 384 16.13 -4.90 8.49
CA ALA A 384 17.32 -5.08 9.29
C ALA A 384 18.41 -5.86 8.53
N ASP A 385 19.57 -5.21 8.38
CA ASP A 385 20.79 -5.81 7.82
C ASP A 385 21.74 -6.28 8.94
N ALA A 386 21.90 -5.45 9.97
CA ALA A 386 22.50 -5.84 11.24
C ALA A 386 21.41 -6.51 12.08
N GLY A 387 21.47 -7.84 12.22
CA GLY A 387 20.49 -8.70 12.88
C GLY A 387 19.80 -8.08 14.10
N LEU A 388 18.51 -8.35 14.21
CA LEU A 388 17.58 -7.63 15.08
C LEU A 388 16.62 -8.62 15.76
N ALA A 389 16.38 -8.42 17.05
CA ALA A 389 15.39 -9.20 17.79
C ALA A 389 14.30 -8.27 18.35
N LEU A 390 13.04 -8.51 17.99
CA LEU A 390 11.89 -7.73 18.46
C LEU A 390 10.79 -8.63 19.03
N ARG A 391 10.05 -8.11 19.99
CA ARG A 391 8.84 -8.77 20.50
C ARG A 391 7.76 -8.76 19.42
N GLY A 392 7.04 -9.87 19.32
CA GLY A 392 5.95 -10.03 18.36
C GLY A 392 5.22 -11.34 18.59
N ALA A 393 4.29 -11.65 17.69
CA ALA A 393 3.63 -12.93 17.65
C ALA A 393 3.99 -13.66 16.36
N ALA A 394 4.10 -14.98 16.44
CA ALA A 394 4.37 -15.82 15.29
C ALA A 394 3.67 -17.17 15.42
N CYS A 395 3.47 -17.84 14.29
CA CYS A 395 3.06 -19.23 14.22
C CYS A 395 4.11 -20.03 13.45
N ALA A 396 4.43 -21.24 13.92
CA ALA A 396 5.25 -22.17 13.16
C ALA A 396 4.39 -22.84 12.08
N VAL A 397 4.85 -22.82 10.82
CA VAL A 397 4.25 -23.53 9.69
C VAL A 397 5.21 -24.58 9.17
N ARG A 398 4.67 -25.63 8.53
CA ARG A 398 5.43 -26.79 8.05
C ARG A 398 5.16 -27.06 6.58
N ALA A 399 6.11 -27.70 5.90
CA ALA A 399 5.97 -28.12 4.50
C ALA A 399 4.81 -29.10 4.29
N ASP A 400 4.51 -29.94 5.28
CA ASP A 400 3.53 -31.03 5.26
C ASP A 400 2.23 -30.69 6.02
N HIS A 401 1.95 -29.40 6.20
CA HIS A 401 0.81 -28.95 6.99
C HIS A 401 -0.51 -29.39 6.33
N GLY A 402 -1.28 -30.23 7.01
CA GLY A 402 -2.55 -30.75 6.50
C GLY A 402 -2.46 -32.02 5.67
N ASP A 403 -1.26 -32.53 5.35
CA ASP A 403 -1.07 -33.78 4.57
C ASP A 403 -1.43 -35.05 5.37
N GLY A 404 -1.63 -34.92 6.68
CA GLY A 404 -2.04 -36.00 7.59
C GLY A 404 -3.49 -35.92 8.07
N LEU A 405 -4.30 -34.96 7.61
CA LEU A 405 -5.74 -35.04 7.86
C LEU A 405 -6.32 -36.07 6.89
N PRO A 406 -6.96 -37.15 7.38
CA PRO A 406 -7.66 -38.05 6.48
C PRO A 406 -8.67 -37.22 5.69
N SER A 407 -8.61 -37.30 4.36
CA SER A 407 -9.66 -36.85 3.42
C SER A 407 -10.94 -37.68 3.58
N GLY A 408 -11.33 -38.01 4.82
CA GLY A 408 -12.67 -38.44 5.15
C GLY A 408 -13.56 -37.22 5.28
N PRO A 409 -14.89 -37.37 5.15
CA PRO A 409 -15.81 -36.30 5.52
C PRO A 409 -15.42 -35.83 6.92
N ALA A 410 -15.29 -34.51 7.11
CA ALA A 410 -15.08 -33.94 8.44
C ALA A 410 -16.02 -34.66 9.41
N PRO A 411 -15.55 -35.10 10.60
CA PRO A 411 -16.50 -35.60 11.60
C PRO A 411 -17.56 -34.51 11.71
N ALA A 412 -18.79 -34.83 11.30
CA ALA A 412 -19.89 -33.87 11.31
C ALA A 412 -19.82 -33.22 12.70
N PRO A 413 -19.67 -31.89 12.80
CA PRO A 413 -19.38 -31.23 14.07
C PRO A 413 -20.42 -31.75 15.04
N GLY A 414 -20.00 -32.65 15.94
CA GLY A 414 -20.93 -33.58 16.57
C GLY A 414 -21.98 -32.75 17.23
N ARG A 415 -23.21 -32.73 16.65
CA ARG A 415 -24.20 -31.66 16.74
C ARG A 415 -24.05 -30.95 18.08
N ALA A 416 -23.20 -29.92 18.14
CA ALA A 416 -22.93 -29.28 19.42
C ALA A 416 -24.30 -28.78 19.86
N ALA A 417 -24.76 -29.17 21.05
CA ALA A 417 -26.10 -28.80 21.49
C ALA A 417 -26.25 -27.29 21.22
N PRO A 418 -27.31 -26.81 20.55
CA PRO A 418 -27.43 -25.40 20.16
C PRO A 418 -27.12 -24.44 21.32
N ALA A 419 -27.48 -24.83 22.55
CA ALA A 419 -27.17 -24.12 23.79
C ALA A 419 -25.68 -23.97 24.12
N ARG A 420 -24.81 -24.85 23.62
CA ARG A 420 -23.35 -24.74 23.73
C ARG A 420 -22.79 -23.75 22.71
N MET A 421 -23.29 -23.76 21.47
CA MET A 421 -22.90 -22.78 20.45
C MET A 421 -23.32 -21.36 20.86
N VAL A 422 -24.54 -21.20 21.37
CA VAL A 422 -25.03 -19.91 21.90
C VAL A 422 -24.18 -19.44 23.08
N ARG A 423 -23.87 -20.32 24.06
CA ARG A 423 -22.98 -19.95 25.17
C ARG A 423 -21.57 -19.58 24.73
N GLU A 424 -21.01 -20.30 23.76
CA GLU A 424 -19.70 -19.97 23.19
C GLU A 424 -19.72 -18.65 22.41
N PHE A 425 -20.82 -18.35 21.71
CA PHE A 425 -21.05 -17.06 21.06
C PHE A 425 -21.18 -15.94 22.08
N ASP A 426 -22.03 -16.08 23.11
CA ASP A 426 -22.23 -15.05 24.14
C ASP A 426 -20.93 -14.71 24.86
N GLN A 427 -20.08 -15.70 25.14
CA GLN A 427 -18.77 -15.45 25.75
C GLN A 427 -17.81 -14.64 24.86
N GLN A 428 -18.05 -14.59 23.55
CA GLN A 428 -17.13 -14.03 22.55
C GLN A 428 -17.66 -12.76 21.87
N ALA A 429 -18.98 -12.66 21.73
CA ALA A 429 -19.67 -11.56 21.08
C ALA A 429 -19.42 -10.25 21.85
N SER A 430 -19.20 -9.18 21.09
CA SER A 430 -19.23 -7.83 21.66
C SER A 430 -20.64 -7.55 22.21
N PRO A 431 -20.80 -6.61 23.16
CA PRO A 431 -22.12 -6.26 23.68
C PRO A 431 -23.13 -5.91 22.58
N ALA A 432 -22.70 -5.23 21.51
CA ALA A 432 -23.54 -4.91 20.36
C ALA A 432 -23.93 -6.16 19.54
N ALA A 433 -23.02 -7.14 19.40
CA ALA A 433 -23.30 -8.38 18.68
C ALA A 433 -24.22 -9.35 19.43
N ARG A 434 -24.44 -9.16 20.75
CA ARG A 434 -25.44 -9.90 21.52
C ARG A 434 -26.86 -9.35 21.40
N LEU A 435 -27.01 -8.14 20.85
CA LEU A 435 -28.28 -7.43 20.71
C LEU A 435 -28.90 -7.54 19.31
N LEU A 436 -28.16 -8.15 18.37
CA LEU A 436 -28.62 -8.56 17.04
C LEU A 436 -29.10 -10.01 17.11
#